data_AF-A0AAP8T1T6-F1
#
_entry.id   AF-A0AAP8T1T6-F1
#
_cell.length_a   1.000
_cell.length_b   1.000
_cell.length_c   1.000
_cell.angle_alpha   90.00
_cell.angle_beta   90.00
_cell.angle_gamma   90.00
#
_symmetry.space_group_name_H-M   'P 1'
#
loop_
_entity.id
_entity.type
_entity.pdbx_description
1 polymer ?
#
loop_
_entity_poly.entity_id
_entity_poly.type
_entity_poly.pdbx_seq_one_letter_code
_entity_poly.pdbx_strand_id
1 'polypeptide(L)'
;SRVNQQLQIQLEENRKLAETDVLTGIANRYRLEKTLPKECDRAQRFREPLSLIAMDLDDFKNINDHYGHALGDAALVQVIES
;
A
#
# COMPACT_ATOMS: atom_id res chain seq x y z
N SER A 1 20.78 -24.96 2.29
CA SER A 1 21.99 -24.22 2.72
C SER A 1 21.56 -22.98 3.48
N ARG A 2 22.23 -22.63 4.58
CA ARG A 2 22.00 -21.38 5.34
C ARG A 2 22.07 -20.13 4.45
N VAL A 3 22.90 -20.17 3.41
CA VAL A 3 23.03 -19.10 2.41
C VAL A 3 21.72 -18.87 1.65
N ASN A 4 21.03 -19.94 1.22
CA ASN A 4 19.73 -19.80 0.54
C ASN A 4 18.66 -19.23 1.48
N GLN A 5 18.70 -19.58 2.77
CA GLN A 5 17.79 -18.99 3.76
C GLN A 5 18.07 -17.50 3.96
N GLN A 6 19.35 -17.11 4.09
CA GLN A 6 19.74 -15.71 4.23
C GLN A 6 19.30 -14.87 3.01
N LEU A 7 19.49 -15.40 1.79
CA LEU A 7 19.07 -14.73 0.56
C LEU A 7 17.55 -14.53 0.51
N GLN A 8 16.78 -15.53 0.95
CA GLN A 8 15.31 -15.42 0.99
C GLN A 8 14.85 -14.34 1.98
N ILE A 9 15.50 -14.24 3.15
CA ILE A 9 15.21 -13.20 4.13
C ILE A 9 15.47 -11.81 3.54
N GLN A 10 16.66 -11.61 2.94
CA GLN A 10 17.02 -10.33 2.33
C GLN A 10 16.11 -9.93 1.17
N LEU A 11 15.69 -10.92 0.35
CA LEU A 11 14.73 -10.67 -0.73
C LEU A 11 13.38 -10.23 -0.17
N GLU A 12 12.89 -10.87 0.91
CA GLU A 12 11.62 -10.50 1.52
C GLU A 12 11.68 -9.13 2.21
N GLU A 13 12.78 -8.81 2.88
CA GLU A 13 13.01 -7.48 3.47
C GLU A 13 13.02 -6.39 2.41
N ASN A 14 13.81 -6.58 1.34
CA ASN A 14 13.85 -5.65 0.21
C ASN A 14 12.48 -5.50 -0.44
N ARG A 15 11.74 -6.61 -0.59
CA ARG A 15 10.39 -6.58 -1.14
C ARG A 15 9.47 -5.75 -0.25
N LYS A 16 9.48 -5.95 1.06
CA LYS A 16 8.67 -5.18 2.00
C LYS A 16 9.01 -3.68 1.92
N LEU A 17 10.28 -3.33 1.92
CA LEU A 17 10.71 -1.93 1.81
C LEU A 17 10.28 -1.29 0.48
N ALA A 18 10.35 -2.04 -0.63
CA ALA A 18 9.96 -1.55 -1.95
C ALA A 18 8.43 -1.50 -2.17
N GLU A 19 7.66 -2.31 -1.46
CA GLU A 19 6.22 -2.50 -1.68
C GLU A 19 5.32 -1.88 -0.58
N THR A 20 5.91 -1.17 0.38
CA THR A 20 5.20 -0.56 1.54
C THR A 20 5.34 0.95 1.52
N ASP A 21 4.26 1.67 1.86
CA ASP A 21 4.27 3.10 2.08
C ASP A 21 4.88 3.42 3.46
N VAL A 22 5.83 4.36 3.50
CA VAL A 22 6.63 4.63 4.70
C VAL A 22 5.82 5.33 5.80
N LEU A 23 4.84 6.16 5.42
CA LEU A 23 4.02 6.89 6.37
C LEU A 23 2.95 6.00 6.99
N THR A 24 2.25 5.23 6.15
CA THR A 24 1.04 4.50 6.55
C THR A 24 1.25 3.01 6.79
N GLY A 25 2.38 2.43 6.35
CA GLY A 25 2.68 1.00 6.51
C GLY A 25 1.85 0.07 5.62
N ILE A 26 0.95 0.59 4.78
CA ILE A 26 0.15 -0.20 3.84
C ILE A 26 0.89 -0.45 2.52
N ALA A 27 0.30 -1.28 1.66
CA ALA A 27 0.78 -1.50 0.31
C ALA A 27 0.88 -0.17 -0.45
N ASN A 28 2.05 0.12 -1.01
CA ASN A 28 2.21 1.32 -1.82
C ASN A 28 1.63 1.13 -3.23
N ARG A 29 1.63 2.23 -4.01
CA ARG A 29 1.17 2.24 -5.39
C ARG A 29 1.86 1.19 -6.27
N TYR A 30 3.17 1.00 -6.11
CA TYR A 30 3.93 0.00 -6.87
C TYR A 30 3.40 -1.42 -6.62
N ARG A 31 3.07 -1.76 -5.37
CA ARG A 31 2.47 -3.05 -5.04
C ARG A 31 1.08 -3.22 -5.67
N LEU A 32 0.27 -2.16 -5.70
CA LEU A 32 -1.04 -2.17 -6.37
C LEU A 32 -0.90 -2.44 -7.87
N GLU A 33 -0.01 -1.72 -8.57
CA GLU A 33 0.23 -1.88 -10.01
C GLU A 33 0.75 -3.28 -10.37
N LYS A 34 1.52 -3.91 -9.47
CA LYS A 34 1.99 -5.30 -9.64
C LYS A 34 0.91 -6.36 -9.37
N THR A 35 -0.05 -6.06 -8.51
CA THR A 35 -1.03 -7.04 -8.00
C THR A 35 -2.33 -6.99 -8.78
N LEU A 36 -2.83 -5.79 -9.12
CA LEU A 36 -4.11 -5.61 -9.79
C LEU A 36 -4.23 -6.41 -11.10
N PRO A 37 -3.23 -6.44 -12.02
CA PRO A 37 -3.33 -7.25 -13.23
C PRO A 37 -3.50 -8.76 -12.93
N LYS A 38 -2.81 -9.26 -11.91
CA LYS A 38 -2.89 -10.67 -11.50
C LYS A 38 -4.27 -11.01 -10.94
N GLU A 39 -4.84 -10.10 -10.16
CA GLU A 39 -6.19 -10.26 -9.60
C GLU A 39 -7.28 -10.15 -10.67
N CYS A 40 -7.05 -9.35 -11.72
CA CYS A 40 -7.90 -9.34 -12.92
C CYS A 40 -7.82 -10.68 -13.67
N ASP A 41 -6.62 -11.20 -13.95
CA ASP A 41 -6.39 -12.45 -14.66
C ASP A 41 -6.99 -13.66 -13.90
N ARG A 42 -6.57 -13.83 -12.64
CA ARG A 42 -7.48 -13.92 -11.49
C ARG A 42 -8.96 -14.24 -11.73
N ALA A 43 -9.74 -13.19 -11.48
CA ALA A 43 -11.18 -13.11 -11.61
C ALA A 43 -11.68 -13.59 -12.98
N GLN A 44 -11.00 -13.24 -14.07
CA GLN A 44 -11.37 -13.68 -15.41
C GLN A 44 -11.29 -15.20 -15.58
N ARG A 45 -10.21 -15.82 -15.09
CA ARG A 45 -9.99 -17.27 -15.18
C ARG A 45 -11.03 -18.06 -14.40
N PHE A 46 -11.35 -17.60 -13.19
CA PHE A 46 -12.27 -18.31 -12.29
C PHE A 46 -13.72 -17.83 -12.37
N ARG A 47 -14.00 -16.81 -13.21
CA ARG A 47 -15.31 -16.16 -13.35
C ARG A 47 -15.84 -15.62 -12.02
N GLU A 48 -14.94 -15.06 -11.22
CA GLU A 48 -15.28 -14.43 -9.94
C GLU A 48 -15.50 -12.92 -10.13
N PRO A 49 -16.45 -12.31 -9.41
CA PRO A 49 -16.59 -10.86 -9.41
C PRO A 49 -15.37 -10.20 -8.73
N LEU A 50 -14.86 -9.12 -9.33
CA LEU A 50 -13.81 -8.27 -8.78
C LEU A 50 -14.31 -6.83 -8.72
N SER A 51 -14.01 -6.13 -7.63
CA SER A 51 -14.31 -4.71 -7.44
C SER A 51 -13.07 -3.97 -6.95
N LEU A 52 -12.94 -2.70 -7.34
CA LEU A 52 -11.87 -1.80 -6.92
C LEU A 52 -12.51 -0.53 -6.35
N ILE A 53 -12.03 -0.10 -5.19
CA ILE A 53 -12.42 1.17 -4.58
C ILE A 53 -11.21 2.09 -4.63
N ALA A 54 -11.41 3.30 -5.16
CA ALA A 54 -10.47 4.40 -5.05
C ALA A 54 -11.11 5.47 -4.18
N MET A 55 -10.38 5.92 -3.16
CA MET A 55 -10.83 6.92 -2.20
C MET A 55 -9.79 8.05 -2.17
N ASP A 56 -10.28 9.28 -2.00
CA ASP A 56 -9.47 10.47 -1.76
C ASP A 56 -9.98 11.15 -0.49
N LEU A 57 -9.10 11.89 0.20
CA LEU A 57 -9.49 12.65 1.39
C LEU A 57 -9.86 14.07 1.01
N ASP A 58 -11.15 14.38 1.09
CA ASP A 58 -11.68 15.71 0.82
C ASP A 58 -11.01 16.77 1.71
N ASP A 59 -10.70 17.93 1.12
CA ASP A 59 -10.13 19.08 1.81
C ASP A 59 -8.85 18.80 2.61
N PHE A 60 -8.11 17.72 2.31
CA PHE A 60 -6.89 17.36 3.04
C PHE A 60 -5.81 18.46 3.02
N LYS A 61 -5.78 19.26 1.95
CA LYS A 61 -4.93 20.45 1.88
C LYS A 61 -5.26 21.47 2.98
N ASN A 62 -6.53 21.68 3.30
CA ASN A 62 -6.93 22.59 4.36
C ASN A 62 -6.41 22.11 5.73
N ILE A 63 -6.38 20.79 5.97
CA ILE A 63 -5.79 20.22 7.19
C ILE A 63 -4.29 20.57 7.25
N ASN A 64 -3.55 20.36 6.17
CA ASN A 64 -2.13 20.71 6.09
C ASN A 64 -1.90 22.21 6.30
N ASP A 65 -2.72 23.05 5.67
CA ASP A 65 -2.55 24.50 5.70
C ASP A 65 -2.88 25.09 7.10
N HIS A 66 -3.84 24.51 7.83
CA HIS A 66 -4.24 25.00 9.16
C HIS A 66 -3.45 24.40 10.32
N TYR A 67 -3.05 23.13 10.21
CA TYR A 67 -2.45 22.38 11.32
C TYR A 67 -1.01 21.90 11.06
N GLY A 68 -0.50 22.14 9.84
CA GLY A 68 0.83 21.73 9.42
C GLY A 68 0.88 20.26 8.97
N HIS A 69 1.93 19.94 8.19
CA HIS A 69 2.11 18.62 7.59
C HIS A 69 2.17 17.47 8.61
N ALA A 70 2.78 17.68 9.78
CA ALA A 70 2.86 16.63 10.79
C ALA A 70 1.48 16.16 11.29
N LEU A 71 0.49 17.08 11.36
CA LEU A 71 -0.87 16.71 11.74
C LEU A 71 -1.64 16.09 10.57
N GLY A 72 -1.36 16.53 9.33
CA GLY A 72 -1.86 15.88 8.13
C GLY A 72 -1.39 14.43 8.03
N ASP A 73 -0.11 14.18 8.29
CA ASP A 73 0.48 12.84 8.34
C ASP A 73 -0.20 11.96 9.39
N ALA A 74 -0.43 12.49 10.60
CA ALA A 74 -1.16 11.77 11.65
C ALA A 74 -2.61 11.47 11.25
N ALA A 75 -3.29 12.39 10.56
CA ALA A 75 -4.64 12.18 10.04
C ALA A 75 -4.67 11.07 8.98
N LEU A 76 -3.67 11.00 8.09
CA LEU A 76 -3.53 9.92 7.11
C LEU A 76 -3.37 8.56 7.79
N VAL A 77 -2.52 8.48 8.82
CA VAL A 77 -2.34 7.25 9.60
C VAL A 77 -3.65 6.84 10.27
N GLN A 78 -4.37 7.79 10.88
CA GLN A 78 -5.64 7.52 11.55
C GLN A 78 -6.71 6.96 10.60
N VAL A 79 -6.79 7.45 9.36
CA VAL A 79 -7.74 6.95 8.35
C VAL A 79 -7.51 5.49 8.02
N ILE A 80 -6.26 5.03 8.07
CA ILE A 80 -5.90 3.63 7.80
C ILE A 80 -6.24 2.70 8.97
N GLU A 81 -6.16 3.20 10.20
CA GLU A 81 -6.46 2.43 11.42
C GLU A 81 -7.95 2.34 11.76
N SER A 82 -8.77 3.26 11.23
CA SER A 82 -10.20 3.38 11.52
C SER A 82 -11.06 2.37 10.74
#